data_AF-A0A1V4LUD7-F1
#
_entry.id   AF-A0A1V4LUD7-F1
#
_cell.length_a   1.000
_cell.length_b   1.000
_cell.length_c   1.000
_cell.angle_alpha   90.00
_cell.angle_beta   90.00
_cell.angle_gamma   90.00
#
_symmetry.space_group_name_H-M   'P 1'
#
loop_
_entity.id
_entity.type
_entity.pdbx_description
1 polymer ?
#
loop_
_entity_poly.entity_id
_entity_poly.type
_entity_poly.pdbx_seq_one_letter_code
_entity_poly.pdbx_strand_id
1 'polypeptide(L)'
;MQEHLMPVPFYEDTVVLVGQGTDPFVAMKPIVNNMGLDWETQLRRLEERFNSAVVELTITGGDGKQYAMTCLPLRKLAAWLYSISPDKVKPEFRAKVVRYQEECDDVLWDYWTKGSTSRAGSQNIAQLIALSRHRVALLKELSRTCDNAIRTAIHEQVALASHQLGLSVPDLTSIGTGTGTPPPANMLVEFWGALAFLASKGVRYNHCTPSKDFLYLQLPHLAQLFKKHDIQIKFTRELRQAMRESKHPRYISNTTQHSAIERISLKCWVFEWPVRRERDVFEALDKYPVRQNTA
;
A
#
# COMPACT_ATOMS: atom_id res chain seq x y z
N MET A 1 3.29 -7.41 2.09
CA MET A 1 2.53 -7.41 0.83
C MET A 1 1.18 -8.02 1.14
N GLN A 2 0.09 -7.35 0.80
CA GLN A 2 -1.26 -7.85 1.05
C GLN A 2 -1.55 -8.99 0.07
N GLU A 3 -1.88 -10.18 0.57
CA GLU A 3 -2.20 -11.34 -0.25
C GLU A 3 -3.59 -11.16 -0.87
N HIS A 4 -3.66 -11.27 -2.19
CA HIS A 4 -4.90 -11.02 -2.92
C HIS A 4 -5.48 -12.33 -3.49
N LEU A 5 -6.74 -12.56 -3.18
CA LEU A 5 -7.50 -13.74 -3.61
C LEU A 5 -8.16 -13.49 -4.96
N MET A 6 -7.94 -14.39 -5.91
CA MET A 6 -8.64 -14.37 -7.18
C MET A 6 -9.63 -15.53 -7.23
N PRO A 7 -10.94 -15.27 -7.14
CA PRO A 7 -11.94 -16.30 -7.31
C PRO A 7 -11.94 -16.79 -8.77
N VAL A 8 -11.67 -18.07 -9.00
CA VAL A 8 -11.82 -18.69 -10.33
C VAL A 8 -13.03 -19.62 -10.31
N PRO A 9 -14.06 -19.36 -11.13
CA PRO A 9 -15.20 -20.26 -11.24
C PRO A 9 -14.80 -21.65 -11.75
N PHE A 10 -15.31 -22.67 -11.07
CA PHE A 10 -15.21 -24.07 -11.45
C PHE A 10 -16.59 -24.72 -11.26
N TYR A 11 -17.37 -24.74 -12.34
CA TYR A 11 -18.80 -25.05 -12.32
C TYR A 11 -19.57 -24.16 -11.33
N GLU A 12 -20.20 -24.80 -10.34
CA GLU A 12 -21.01 -24.17 -9.29
C GLU A 12 -20.14 -23.66 -8.14
N ASP A 13 -18.85 -24.02 -8.12
CA ASP A 13 -17.93 -23.69 -7.06
C ASP A 13 -16.94 -22.61 -7.48
N THR A 14 -16.40 -21.90 -6.49
CA THR A 14 -15.28 -20.98 -6.70
C THR A 14 -14.02 -21.63 -6.17
N VAL A 15 -13.09 -21.95 -7.07
CA VAL A 15 -11.74 -22.34 -6.71
C VAL A 15 -10.97 -21.04 -6.44
N VAL A 16 -10.78 -20.74 -5.17
CA VAL A 16 -10.05 -19.54 -4.75
C VAL A 16 -8.56 -19.76 -5.04
N LEU A 17 -8.01 -18.98 -5.97
CA LEU A 17 -6.58 -18.92 -6.23
C LEU A 17 -5.93 -17.88 -5.32
N VAL A 18 -5.11 -18.35 -4.37
CA VAL A 18 -4.26 -17.45 -3.58
C VAL A 18 -3.01 -17.14 -4.39
N GLY A 19 -2.90 -15.89 -4.85
CA GLY A 19 -1.74 -15.44 -5.62
C GLY A 19 -0.55 -15.10 -4.73
N GLN A 20 0.26 -16.11 -4.38
CA GLN A 20 1.65 -15.92 -3.92
C GLN A 20 2.58 -16.62 -4.93
N GLY A 21 3.35 -15.85 -5.70
CA GLY A 21 4.42 -16.39 -6.55
C GLY A 21 3.99 -16.90 -7.93
N THR A 22 4.61 -17.98 -8.40
CA THR A 22 4.45 -18.60 -9.75
C THR A 22 3.34 -19.61 -9.86
N ASP A 23 2.90 -20.16 -8.73
CA ASP A 23 2.10 -21.38 -8.74
C ASP A 23 0.69 -21.10 -8.21
N PRO A 24 -0.35 -21.58 -8.91
CA PRO A 24 -1.72 -21.48 -8.42
C PRO A 24 -1.98 -22.44 -7.25
N PHE A 25 -2.60 -21.93 -6.20
CA PHE A 25 -3.05 -22.67 -5.01
C PHE A 25 -4.56 -22.70 -4.92
N VAL A 26 -5.09 -23.69 -4.21
CA VAL A 26 -6.52 -23.92 -4.03
C VAL A 26 -6.84 -23.87 -2.54
N ALA A 27 -7.74 -22.98 -2.13
CA ALA A 27 -8.25 -23.00 -0.76
C ALA A 27 -9.14 -24.25 -0.56
N MET A 28 -8.72 -25.14 0.35
CA MET A 28 -9.34 -26.47 0.45
C MET A 28 -10.67 -26.46 1.20
N LYS A 29 -10.80 -25.64 2.25
CA LYS A 29 -11.99 -25.64 3.11
C LYS A 29 -13.30 -25.36 2.37
N PRO A 30 -13.40 -24.35 1.49
CA PRO A 30 -14.61 -24.14 0.68
C PRO A 30 -14.96 -25.34 -0.19
N ILE A 31 -14.00 -25.96 -0.86
CA ILE A 31 -14.23 -27.10 -1.76
C ILE A 31 -14.71 -28.33 -0.99
N VAL A 32 -14.08 -28.62 0.15
CA VAL A 32 -14.48 -29.72 1.04
C VAL A 32 -15.94 -29.54 1.48
N ASN A 33 -16.29 -28.34 1.94
CA ASN A 33 -17.65 -28.03 2.37
C ASN A 33 -18.67 -28.12 1.21
N ASN A 34 -18.32 -27.62 0.02
CA ASN A 34 -19.19 -27.64 -1.15
C ASN A 34 -19.44 -29.04 -1.73
N MET A 35 -18.62 -30.03 -1.33
CA MET A 35 -18.80 -31.46 -1.61
C MET A 35 -19.50 -32.22 -0.47
N GLY A 36 -19.94 -31.52 0.59
CA GLY A 36 -20.61 -32.11 1.73
C GLY A 36 -19.72 -33.01 2.58
N LEU A 37 -18.40 -32.81 2.53
CA LEU A 37 -17.41 -33.56 3.29
C LEU A 37 -17.09 -32.83 4.61
N ASP A 38 -16.69 -33.59 5.62
CA ASP A 38 -16.23 -33.05 6.90
C ASP A 38 -14.84 -32.42 6.78
N TRP A 39 -14.71 -31.15 7.18
CA TRP A 39 -13.46 -30.39 7.06
C TRP A 39 -12.33 -30.98 7.91
N GLU A 40 -12.58 -31.32 9.17
CA GLU A 40 -11.54 -31.78 10.09
C GLU A 40 -10.95 -33.11 9.62
N THR A 41 -11.81 -34.02 9.16
CA THR A 41 -11.40 -35.29 8.56
C THR A 41 -10.55 -35.08 7.31
N GLN A 42 -10.91 -34.14 6.44
CA GLN A 42 -10.14 -33.86 5.22
C GLN A 42 -8.84 -33.13 5.51
N LEU A 43 -8.81 -32.22 6.48
CA LEU A 43 -7.59 -31.53 6.89
C LEU A 43 -6.53 -32.54 7.35
N ARG A 44 -6.89 -33.49 8.21
CA ARG A 44 -5.97 -34.57 8.62
C ARG A 44 -5.44 -35.37 7.44
N ARG A 45 -6.31 -35.72 6.48
CA ARG A 45 -5.89 -36.45 5.26
C ARG A 45 -4.96 -35.62 4.36
N LEU A 46 -5.20 -34.31 4.29
CA LEU A 46 -4.35 -33.38 3.56
C LEU A 46 -2.97 -33.31 4.20
N GLU A 47 -2.90 -33.20 5.52
CA GLU A 47 -1.65 -33.21 6.28
C GLU A 47 -0.92 -34.55 6.15
N GLU A 48 -1.61 -35.69 6.22
CA GLU A 48 -0.99 -37.02 6.09
C GLU A 48 -0.40 -37.27 4.70
N ARG A 49 -1.17 -36.97 3.64
CA ARG A 49 -0.82 -37.35 2.26
C ARG A 49 -0.07 -36.25 1.49
N PHE A 50 -0.28 -35.00 1.87
CA PHE A 50 0.23 -33.83 1.16
C PHE A 50 1.01 -32.89 2.08
N ASN A 51 1.52 -33.35 3.22
CA ASN A 51 2.29 -32.55 4.20
C ASN A 51 3.28 -31.57 3.55
N SER A 52 4.09 -32.08 2.60
CA SER A 52 5.13 -31.31 1.92
C SER A 52 4.61 -30.28 0.91
N ALA A 53 3.31 -30.30 0.60
CA ALA A 53 2.69 -29.46 -0.41
C ALA A 53 1.60 -28.54 0.17
N VAL A 54 0.98 -28.89 1.30
CA VAL A 54 -0.01 -28.05 1.98
C VAL A 54 0.68 -26.83 2.55
N VAL A 55 0.06 -25.65 2.36
CA VAL A 55 0.58 -24.38 2.84
C VAL A 55 -0.55 -23.64 3.56
N GLU A 56 -0.26 -23.07 4.72
CA GLU A 56 -1.16 -22.10 5.36
C GLU A 56 -0.82 -20.69 4.89
N LEU A 57 -1.78 -20.03 4.25
CA LEU A 57 -1.65 -18.66 3.77
C LEU A 57 -2.49 -17.73 4.64
N THR A 58 -1.93 -16.56 4.99
CA THR A 58 -2.60 -15.59 5.86
C THR A 58 -3.16 -14.45 5.01
N ILE A 59 -4.48 -14.38 4.93
CA ILE A 59 -5.19 -13.48 4.03
C ILE A 59 -5.89 -12.40 4.81
N THR A 60 -5.76 -11.15 4.36
CA THR A 60 -6.50 -10.04 4.97
C THR A 60 -7.86 -9.92 4.30
N GLY A 61 -8.94 -10.14 5.06
CA GLY A 61 -10.31 -9.93 4.61
C GLY A 61 -10.61 -8.46 4.34
N GLY A 62 -11.74 -8.19 3.67
CA GLY A 62 -12.20 -6.82 3.39
C GLY A 62 -12.49 -5.99 4.66
N ASP A 63 -12.65 -6.65 5.80
CA ASP A 63 -12.80 -6.05 7.14
C ASP A 63 -11.45 -5.77 7.83
N GLY A 64 -10.32 -6.03 7.16
CA GLY A 64 -8.98 -5.85 7.70
C GLY A 64 -8.49 -6.98 8.61
N LYS A 65 -9.30 -8.03 8.85
CA LYS A 65 -8.89 -9.17 9.68
C LYS A 65 -8.06 -10.16 8.91
N GLN A 66 -7.14 -10.83 9.60
CA GLN A 66 -6.33 -11.89 9.02
C GLN A 66 -6.99 -13.25 9.23
N TYR A 67 -7.06 -14.03 8.15
CA TYR A 67 -7.62 -15.38 8.12
C TYR A 67 -6.55 -16.34 7.59
N ALA A 68 -6.22 -17.36 8.37
CA ALA A 68 -5.40 -18.46 7.90
C ALA A 68 -6.25 -19.39 7.00
N MET A 69 -5.75 -19.71 5.82
CA MET A 69 -6.37 -20.64 4.89
C MET A 69 -5.41 -21.77 4.54
N THR A 70 -5.84 -23.01 4.78
CA THR A 70 -5.16 -24.21 4.31
C THR A 70 -5.31 -24.34 2.79
N CYS A 71 -4.18 -24.32 2.09
CA CYS A 71 -4.11 -24.28 0.65
C CYS A 71 -3.35 -25.48 0.08
N LEU A 72 -3.81 -26.00 -1.06
CA LEU A 72 -3.16 -27.09 -1.80
C LEU A 72 -2.74 -26.58 -3.19
N PRO A 73 -1.53 -26.89 -3.70
CA PRO A 73 -1.16 -26.54 -5.07
C PRO A 73 -2.16 -27.13 -6.07
N LEU A 74 -2.61 -26.35 -7.05
CA LEU A 74 -3.63 -26.77 -8.02
C LEU A 74 -3.27 -28.08 -8.73
N ARG A 75 -1.98 -28.26 -9.04
CA ARG A 75 -1.43 -29.51 -9.63
C ARG A 75 -1.64 -30.78 -8.78
N LYS A 76 -1.95 -30.65 -7.49
CA LYS A 76 -2.24 -31.76 -6.57
C LYS A 76 -3.75 -31.97 -6.34
N LEU A 77 -4.61 -31.08 -6.86
CA LEU A 77 -6.05 -31.15 -6.67
C LEU A 77 -6.65 -32.46 -7.20
N ALA A 78 -6.25 -32.89 -8.41
CA ALA A 78 -6.72 -34.16 -8.98
C ALA A 78 -6.41 -35.34 -8.06
N ALA A 79 -5.19 -35.43 -7.53
CA ALA A 79 -4.81 -36.51 -6.60
C ALA A 79 -5.65 -36.54 -5.32
N TRP A 80 -6.09 -35.36 -4.84
CA TRP A 80 -7.04 -35.26 -3.72
C TRP A 80 -8.46 -35.66 -4.15
N LEU A 81 -8.94 -35.23 -5.32
CA LEU A 81 -10.26 -35.61 -5.85
C LEU A 81 -10.42 -37.13 -5.96
N TYR A 82 -9.41 -37.84 -6.49
CA TYR A 82 -9.43 -39.31 -6.57
C TYR A 82 -9.29 -40.01 -5.21
N SER A 83 -8.96 -39.29 -4.13
CA SER A 83 -8.99 -39.86 -2.77
C SER A 83 -10.41 -39.96 -2.21
N ILE A 84 -11.38 -39.29 -2.84
CA ILE A 84 -12.78 -39.28 -2.47
C ILE A 84 -13.49 -40.41 -3.21
N SER A 85 -14.07 -41.34 -2.46
CA SER A 85 -14.96 -42.35 -3.01
C SER A 85 -16.37 -41.79 -3.08
N PRO A 86 -17.01 -41.70 -4.27
CA PRO A 86 -18.36 -41.15 -4.43
C PRO A 86 -19.40 -41.85 -3.55
N ASP A 87 -19.26 -43.16 -3.31
CA ASP A 87 -20.17 -43.94 -2.47
C ASP A 87 -20.18 -43.47 -1.00
N LYS A 88 -19.04 -42.92 -0.55
CA LYS A 88 -18.85 -42.40 0.81
C LYS A 88 -19.25 -40.92 0.95
N VAL A 89 -19.82 -40.34 -0.11
CA VAL A 89 -20.36 -38.98 -0.11
C VAL A 89 -21.90 -39.06 -0.10
N LYS A 90 -22.55 -38.05 0.50
CA LYS A 90 -24.01 -37.96 0.50
C LYS A 90 -24.56 -37.97 -0.94
N PRO A 91 -25.72 -38.62 -1.19
CA PRO A 91 -26.27 -38.80 -2.54
C PRO A 91 -26.33 -37.52 -3.37
N GLU A 92 -26.67 -36.39 -2.76
CA GLU A 92 -26.81 -35.09 -3.44
C GLU A 92 -25.49 -34.52 -4.00
N PHE A 93 -24.32 -34.95 -3.50
CA PHE A 93 -23.02 -34.47 -3.99
C PHE A 93 -22.28 -35.48 -4.88
N ARG A 94 -22.79 -36.72 -5.01
CA ARG A 94 -22.09 -37.79 -5.76
C ARG A 94 -21.85 -37.42 -7.22
N ALA A 95 -22.88 -36.89 -7.89
CA ALA A 95 -22.79 -36.45 -9.27
C ALA A 95 -21.74 -35.34 -9.46
N LYS A 96 -21.62 -34.43 -8.48
CA LYS A 96 -20.60 -33.37 -8.49
C LYS A 96 -19.20 -33.95 -8.39
N VAL A 97 -18.96 -34.88 -7.46
CA VAL A 97 -17.64 -35.51 -7.28
C VAL A 97 -17.23 -36.30 -8.52
N VAL A 98 -18.15 -37.09 -9.09
CA VAL A 98 -17.91 -37.86 -10.33
C VAL A 98 -17.56 -36.92 -11.48
N ARG A 99 -18.34 -35.85 -11.69
CA ARG A 99 -18.08 -34.85 -12.74
C ARG A 99 -16.67 -34.25 -12.63
N TYR A 100 -16.21 -33.97 -11.40
CA TYR A 100 -14.89 -33.37 -11.18
C TYR A 100 -13.75 -34.36 -11.46
N GLN A 101 -13.98 -35.65 -11.18
CA GLN A 101 -13.05 -36.73 -11.51
C GLN A 101 -13.02 -36.95 -13.03
N GLU A 102 -14.18 -37.07 -13.67
CA GLU A 102 -14.30 -37.25 -15.13
C GLU A 102 -13.64 -36.11 -15.91
N GLU A 103 -13.75 -34.85 -15.47
CA GLU A 103 -13.03 -33.75 -16.12
C GLU A 103 -11.50 -33.89 -16.01
N CYS A 104 -10.98 -34.46 -14.92
CA CYS A 104 -9.56 -34.75 -14.81
C CYS A 104 -9.14 -35.84 -15.80
N ASP A 105 -9.97 -36.87 -15.97
CA ASP A 105 -9.76 -37.95 -16.95
C ASP A 105 -9.78 -37.39 -18.38
N ASP A 106 -10.79 -36.59 -18.72
CA ASP A 106 -10.95 -35.98 -20.05
C ASP A 106 -9.77 -35.06 -20.39
N VAL A 107 -9.32 -34.24 -19.43
CA VAL A 107 -8.16 -33.34 -19.62
C VAL A 107 -6.88 -34.14 -19.88
N LEU A 108 -6.66 -35.22 -19.12
CA LEU A 108 -5.51 -36.09 -19.34
C LEU A 108 -5.60 -36.84 -20.67
N TRP A 109 -6.78 -37.35 -21.02
CA TRP A 109 -7.03 -38.01 -22.30
C TRP A 109 -6.81 -37.07 -23.49
N ASP A 110 -7.36 -35.87 -23.44
CA ASP A 110 -7.21 -34.86 -24.50
C ASP A 110 -5.76 -34.40 -24.66
N TYR A 111 -5.02 -34.27 -23.56
CA TYR A 111 -3.58 -33.99 -23.61
C TYR A 111 -2.83 -35.05 -24.43
N TRP A 112 -3.11 -36.34 -24.21
CA TRP A 112 -2.45 -37.44 -24.92
C TRP A 112 -2.96 -37.65 -26.35
N THR A 113 -4.24 -37.46 -26.60
CA THR A 113 -4.86 -37.81 -27.89
C THR A 113 -4.94 -36.66 -28.88
N LYS A 114 -5.08 -35.42 -28.40
CA LYS A 114 -5.22 -34.21 -29.22
C LYS A 114 -3.97 -33.31 -29.17
N GLY A 115 -3.04 -33.58 -28.26
CA GLY A 115 -1.79 -32.82 -28.09
C GLY A 115 -1.96 -31.44 -27.46
N SER A 116 -3.20 -31.03 -27.15
CA SER A 116 -3.50 -29.79 -26.42
C SER A 116 -4.85 -29.91 -25.71
N THR A 117 -4.98 -29.23 -24.58
CA THR A 117 -6.23 -29.12 -23.82
C THR A 117 -6.55 -27.65 -23.61
N SER A 118 -7.82 -27.26 -23.72
CA SER A 118 -8.25 -25.89 -23.50
C SER A 118 -9.61 -25.85 -22.81
N ARG A 119 -9.74 -24.99 -21.81
CA ARG A 119 -11.01 -24.76 -21.11
C ARG A 119 -11.77 -23.63 -21.80
N ALA A 120 -12.82 -23.96 -22.55
CA ALA A 120 -13.62 -22.98 -23.27
C ALA A 120 -14.29 -21.97 -22.30
N GLY A 121 -14.22 -20.68 -22.62
CA GLY A 121 -14.91 -19.61 -21.88
C GLY A 121 -14.35 -19.28 -20.49
N SER A 122 -13.24 -19.89 -20.07
CA SER A 122 -12.61 -19.62 -18.78
C SER A 122 -11.30 -18.86 -18.94
N GLN A 123 -11.02 -17.88 -18.07
CA GLN A 123 -9.75 -17.16 -18.10
C GLN A 123 -8.59 -18.10 -17.74
N ASN A 124 -7.50 -18.02 -18.51
CA ASN A 124 -6.32 -18.80 -18.22
C ASN A 124 -5.68 -18.30 -16.93
N ILE A 125 -5.49 -19.21 -15.97
CA ILE A 125 -4.91 -18.91 -14.66
C ILE A 125 -3.52 -18.25 -14.79
N ALA A 126 -2.71 -18.67 -15.75
CA ALA A 126 -1.40 -18.06 -16.01
C ALA A 126 -1.54 -16.62 -16.49
N GLN A 127 -2.54 -16.30 -17.31
CA GLN A 127 -2.83 -14.94 -17.76
C GLN A 127 -3.30 -14.06 -16.59
N LEU A 128 -4.18 -14.58 -15.73
CA LEU A 128 -4.63 -13.89 -14.52
C LEU A 128 -3.46 -13.59 -13.57
N ILE A 129 -2.58 -14.58 -13.34
CA ILE A 129 -1.37 -14.39 -12.52
C ILE A 129 -0.44 -13.34 -13.16
N ALA A 130 -0.24 -13.40 -14.48
CA ALA A 130 0.57 -12.41 -15.19
C ALA A 130 0.00 -11.00 -15.06
N LEU A 131 -1.31 -10.85 -15.21
CA LEU A 131 -2.02 -9.58 -15.05
C LEU A 131 -1.94 -9.06 -13.61
N SER A 132 -2.09 -9.93 -12.62
CA SER A 132 -1.90 -9.61 -11.19
C SER A 132 -0.51 -9.05 -10.92
N ARG A 133 0.52 -9.74 -11.41
CA ARG A 133 1.92 -9.30 -11.28
C ARG A 133 2.17 -7.98 -11.99
N HIS A 134 1.62 -7.82 -13.19
CA HIS A 134 1.71 -6.59 -13.94
C HIS A 134 1.10 -5.43 -13.15
N ARG A 135 -0.09 -5.61 -12.58
CA ARG A 135 -0.71 -4.62 -11.69
C ARG A 135 0.18 -4.28 -10.50
N VAL A 136 0.74 -5.26 -9.80
CA VAL A 136 1.66 -5.02 -8.67
C VAL A 136 2.92 -4.27 -9.12
N ALA A 137 3.46 -4.60 -10.29
CA ALA A 137 4.61 -3.89 -10.85
C ALA A 137 4.29 -2.44 -11.18
N LEU A 138 3.15 -2.17 -11.84
CA LEU A 138 2.66 -0.83 -12.12
C LEU A 138 2.43 -0.02 -10.84
N LEU A 139 1.86 -0.63 -9.79
CA LEU A 139 1.67 0.02 -8.49
C LEU A 139 3.00 0.38 -7.83
N LYS A 140 4.02 -0.49 -7.93
CA LYS A 140 5.38 -0.19 -7.46
C LYS A 140 6.02 0.93 -8.26
N GLU A 141 5.82 0.96 -9.58
CA GLU A 141 6.36 2.02 -10.43
C GLU A 141 5.67 3.36 -10.13
N LEU A 142 4.33 3.36 -10.06
CA LEU A 142 3.53 4.50 -9.61
C LEU A 142 3.99 5.03 -8.25
N SER A 143 4.44 4.15 -7.35
CA SER A 143 4.94 4.57 -6.04
C SER A 143 6.30 5.27 -6.09
N ARG A 144 7.08 5.09 -7.16
CA ARG A 144 8.43 5.63 -7.35
C ARG A 144 8.49 6.82 -8.30
N THR A 145 7.56 6.90 -9.25
CA THR A 145 7.49 7.97 -10.24
C THR A 145 6.95 9.25 -9.62
N CYS A 146 7.69 10.36 -9.78
CA CYS A 146 7.29 11.70 -9.31
C CYS A 146 6.74 12.61 -10.42
N ASP A 147 6.90 12.24 -11.68
CA ASP A 147 6.37 13.01 -12.82
C ASP A 147 4.85 12.81 -12.94
N ASN A 148 4.09 13.91 -12.93
CA ASN A 148 2.62 13.85 -12.94
C ASN A 148 2.03 13.26 -14.22
N ALA A 149 2.64 13.51 -15.38
CA ALA A 149 2.14 12.97 -16.64
C ALA A 149 2.36 11.45 -16.70
N ILE A 150 3.54 10.99 -16.30
CA ILE A 150 3.86 9.55 -16.26
C ILE A 150 3.03 8.84 -15.19
N ARG A 151 2.83 9.45 -14.01
CA ARG A 151 1.95 8.92 -12.96
C ARG A 151 0.52 8.72 -13.45
N THR A 152 -0.02 9.69 -14.19
CA THR A 152 -1.37 9.59 -14.76
C THR A 152 -1.46 8.42 -15.75
N ALA A 153 -0.49 8.29 -16.66
CA ALA A 153 -0.46 7.19 -17.62
C ALA A 153 -0.32 5.81 -16.95
N ILE A 154 0.53 5.68 -15.92
CA ILE A 154 0.66 4.43 -15.16
C ILE A 154 -0.65 4.11 -14.42
N HIS A 155 -1.33 5.12 -13.87
CA HIS A 155 -2.60 4.93 -13.17
C HIS A 155 -3.73 4.46 -14.08
N GLU A 156 -3.79 4.95 -15.33
CA GLU A 156 -4.70 4.41 -16.35
C GLU A 156 -4.47 2.91 -16.59
N GLN A 157 -3.20 2.48 -16.67
CA GLN A 157 -2.86 1.05 -16.82
C GLN A 157 -3.23 0.25 -15.56
N VAL A 158 -3.03 0.82 -14.36
CA VAL A 158 -3.48 0.20 -13.10
C VAL A 158 -4.99 0.07 -13.08
N ALA A 159 -5.75 1.06 -13.57
CA ALA A 159 -7.20 1.02 -13.63
C ALA A 159 -7.67 -0.09 -14.56
N LEU A 160 -7.12 -0.18 -15.78
CA LEU A 160 -7.40 -1.25 -16.73
C LEU A 160 -7.17 -2.64 -16.12
N ALA A 161 -5.98 -2.86 -15.53
CA ALA A 161 -5.65 -4.14 -14.90
C ALA A 161 -6.54 -4.44 -13.69
N SER A 162 -6.92 -3.42 -12.90
CA SER A 162 -7.81 -3.60 -11.74
C SER A 162 -9.22 -4.01 -12.19
N HIS A 163 -9.79 -3.37 -13.21
CA HIS A 163 -11.10 -3.72 -13.74
C HIS A 163 -11.14 -5.15 -14.29
N GLN A 164 -10.11 -5.56 -15.03
CA GLN A 164 -10.00 -6.93 -15.55
C GLN A 164 -9.88 -7.99 -14.44
N LEU A 165 -9.30 -7.63 -13.29
CA LEU A 165 -9.18 -8.49 -12.12
C LEU A 165 -10.37 -8.38 -11.16
N GLY A 166 -11.37 -7.54 -11.45
CA GLY A 166 -12.52 -7.28 -10.56
C GLY A 166 -12.17 -6.51 -9.28
N LEU A 167 -11.09 -5.73 -9.29
CA LEU A 167 -10.55 -5.03 -8.13
C LEU A 167 -10.92 -3.56 -8.12
N SER A 168 -10.94 -2.96 -6.93
CA SER A 168 -11.01 -1.52 -6.80
C SER A 168 -9.75 -0.86 -7.37
N VAL A 169 -9.97 0.22 -8.10
CA VAL A 169 -8.91 1.10 -8.58
C VAL A 169 -8.52 1.99 -7.40
N PRO A 170 -7.26 1.97 -6.95
CA PRO A 170 -6.81 2.88 -5.90
C PRO A 170 -6.81 4.32 -6.37
N ASP A 171 -7.06 5.26 -5.47
CA ASP A 171 -6.97 6.67 -5.82
C ASP A 171 -5.53 7.09 -6.13
N LEU A 172 -5.33 7.91 -7.16
CA LEU A 172 -4.01 8.35 -7.63
C LEU A 172 -3.21 9.08 -6.53
N THR A 173 -3.91 9.78 -5.63
CA THR A 173 -3.27 10.53 -4.52
C THR A 173 -2.93 9.63 -3.33
N SER A 174 -3.52 8.44 -3.26
CA SER A 174 -3.32 7.47 -2.18
C SER A 174 -2.09 6.56 -2.36
N ILE A 175 -1.47 6.54 -3.56
CA ILE A 175 -0.34 5.64 -3.88
C ILE A 175 0.93 6.42 -4.24
N GLY A 176 2.02 6.14 -3.53
CA GLY A 176 3.34 6.73 -3.81
C GLY A 176 3.68 7.99 -3.02
N THR A 177 2.89 8.33 -2.00
CA THR A 177 3.22 9.43 -1.07
C THR A 177 3.84 8.94 0.24
N GLY A 178 4.38 7.71 0.25
CA GLY A 178 5.00 7.08 1.41
C GLY A 178 6.44 7.54 1.67
N THR A 179 6.62 8.84 1.97
CA THR A 179 7.57 9.45 2.95
C THR A 179 7.87 10.91 2.58
N GLY A 180 7.22 11.84 3.28
CA GLY A 180 7.86 13.10 3.67
C GLY A 180 7.77 14.30 2.73
N THR A 181 6.73 14.45 1.92
CA THR A 181 6.42 15.75 1.31
C THR A 181 4.92 15.98 1.39
N PRO A 182 4.42 16.63 2.46
CA PRO A 182 3.06 17.14 2.47
C PRO A 182 2.87 18.06 1.25
N PRO A 183 1.64 18.24 0.71
CA PRO A 183 1.42 19.26 -0.32
C PRO A 183 2.03 20.59 0.14
N PRO A 184 2.50 21.47 -0.76
CA PRO A 184 3.25 22.68 -0.38
C PRO A 184 2.58 23.48 0.75
N ALA A 185 1.24 23.53 0.74
CA ALA A 185 0.42 24.10 1.79
C ALA A 185 0.59 23.42 3.16
N ASN A 186 0.51 22.09 3.25
CA ASN A 186 0.71 21.34 4.50
C ASN A 186 2.17 21.40 4.98
N MET A 187 3.13 21.47 4.05
CA MET A 187 4.56 21.50 4.39
C MET A 187 4.96 22.84 5.01
N LEU A 188 4.38 23.94 4.53
CA LEU A 188 4.52 25.24 5.15
C LEU A 188 3.84 25.29 6.51
N VAL A 189 2.64 24.71 6.66
CA VAL A 189 1.94 24.65 7.96
C VAL A 189 2.76 23.94 9.02
N GLU A 190 3.33 22.77 8.71
CA GLU A 190 4.21 22.04 9.64
C GLU A 190 5.48 22.84 9.98
N PHE A 191 6.10 23.47 8.97
CA PHE A 191 7.29 24.30 9.16
C PHE A 191 7.03 25.52 10.06
N TRP A 192 5.94 26.26 9.82
CA TRP A 192 5.58 27.42 10.63
C TRP A 192 5.12 27.00 12.03
N GLY A 193 4.42 25.86 12.16
CA GLY A 193 4.07 25.26 13.44
C GLY A 193 5.31 24.89 14.28
N ALA A 194 6.37 24.36 13.65
CA ALA A 194 7.63 24.08 14.33
C ALA A 194 8.32 25.35 14.84
N LEU A 195 8.28 26.46 14.08
CA LEU A 195 8.79 27.76 14.53
C LEU A 195 7.95 28.34 15.66
N ALA A 196 6.63 28.16 15.63
CA ALA A 196 5.73 28.52 16.72
C ALA A 196 6.07 27.78 18.01
N PHE A 197 6.33 26.48 17.90
CA PHE A 197 6.74 25.64 19.01
C PHE A 197 8.09 26.09 19.61
N LEU A 198 9.08 26.41 18.78
CA LEU A 198 10.34 26.99 19.27
C LEU A 198 10.10 28.33 19.99
N ALA A 199 9.21 29.17 19.46
CA ALA A 199 8.85 30.43 20.10
C ALA A 199 8.16 30.23 21.45
N SER A 200 7.25 29.25 21.57
CA SER A 200 6.57 28.95 22.84
C SER A 200 7.54 28.42 23.91
N LYS A 201 8.65 27.80 23.50
CA LYS A 201 9.77 27.40 24.36
C LYS A 201 10.80 28.52 24.64
N GLY A 202 10.58 29.73 24.13
CA GLY A 202 11.50 30.86 24.29
C GLY A 202 12.82 30.73 23.53
N VAL A 203 12.90 29.80 22.55
CA VAL A 203 14.12 29.56 21.77
C VAL A 203 14.26 30.64 20.70
N ARG A 204 15.40 31.34 20.68
CA ARG A 204 15.69 32.36 19.69
C ARG A 204 16.16 31.71 18.37
N TYR A 205 15.35 31.84 17.32
CA TYR A 205 15.70 31.40 15.96
C TYR A 205 15.76 32.55 14.94
N ASN A 206 15.17 33.71 15.23
CA ASN A 206 15.23 34.88 14.35
C ASN A 206 16.59 35.56 14.49
N HIS A 207 17.39 35.57 13.42
CA HIS A 207 18.71 36.22 13.37
C HIS A 207 18.64 37.73 13.20
N CYS A 208 17.44 38.28 13.02
CA CYS A 208 17.23 39.72 12.92
C CYS A 208 17.33 40.39 14.29
N THR A 209 17.75 41.66 14.31
CA THR A 209 17.71 42.48 15.52
C THR A 209 16.25 42.75 15.95
N PRO A 210 15.95 42.84 17.26
CA PRO A 210 14.57 42.94 17.78
C PRO A 210 13.72 44.11 17.26
N SER A 211 14.33 45.10 16.61
CA SER A 211 13.70 46.34 16.13
C SER A 211 13.16 46.28 14.70
N LYS A 212 13.24 45.14 13.99
CA LYS A 212 12.91 45.03 12.56
C LYS A 212 11.72 44.12 12.31
N ASP A 213 10.83 44.57 11.42
CA ASP A 213 9.65 43.83 10.95
C ASP A 213 9.99 42.72 9.92
N PHE A 214 11.04 41.94 10.19
CA PHE A 214 11.43 40.82 9.35
C PHE A 214 11.87 39.59 10.14
N LEU A 215 11.68 38.43 9.52
CA LEU A 215 12.10 37.13 10.03
C LEU A 215 13.29 36.64 9.21
N TYR A 216 14.45 36.55 9.86
CA TYR A 216 15.70 36.11 9.24
C TYR A 216 16.02 34.70 9.72
N LEU A 217 15.84 33.72 8.84
CA LEU A 217 16.07 32.30 9.13
C LEU A 217 17.35 31.81 8.48
N GLN A 218 18.26 31.27 9.29
CA GLN A 218 19.44 30.58 8.81
C GLN A 218 19.14 29.07 8.87
N LEU A 219 19.03 28.41 7.70
CA LEU A 219 18.53 27.04 7.63
C LEU A 219 19.43 26.00 8.34
N PRO A 220 20.77 26.03 8.22
CA PRO A 220 21.65 25.14 8.99
C PRO A 220 21.48 25.20 10.53
N HIS A 221 21.43 26.40 11.10
CA HIS A 221 21.23 26.69 12.53
C HIS A 221 19.82 26.27 12.92
N LEU A 222 18.82 26.58 12.10
CA LEU A 222 17.45 26.13 12.33
C LEU A 222 17.34 24.59 12.31
N ALA A 223 18.11 23.90 11.45
CA ALA A 223 18.17 22.44 11.44
C ALA A 223 18.80 21.88 12.73
N GLN A 224 19.82 22.56 13.28
CA GLN A 224 20.39 22.21 14.58
C GLN A 224 19.38 22.39 15.72
N LEU A 225 18.62 23.49 15.70
CA LEU A 225 17.54 23.73 16.66
C LEU A 225 16.44 22.67 16.56
N PHE A 226 16.00 22.33 15.35
CA PHE A 226 15.01 21.27 15.14
C PHE A 226 15.51 19.92 15.67
N LYS A 227 16.76 19.54 15.39
CA LYS A 227 17.36 18.31 15.94
C LYS A 227 17.42 18.33 17.47
N LYS A 228 17.76 19.47 18.07
CA LYS A 228 17.83 19.63 19.54
C LYS A 228 16.48 19.49 20.23
N HIS A 229 15.39 19.82 19.52
CA HIS A 229 14.02 19.79 20.02
C HIS A 229 13.18 18.64 19.46
N ASP A 230 13.83 17.62 18.89
CA ASP A 230 13.20 16.42 18.28
C ASP A 230 12.14 16.72 17.21
N ILE A 231 12.36 17.79 16.44
CA ILE A 231 11.52 18.17 15.30
C ILE A 231 12.10 17.51 14.04
N GLN A 232 11.33 16.62 13.41
CA GLN A 232 11.77 15.79 12.28
C GLN A 232 11.61 16.47 10.91
N ILE A 233 11.78 17.80 10.83
CA ILE A 233 11.65 18.56 9.57
C ILE A 233 12.99 18.62 8.84
N LYS A 234 13.01 18.21 7.57
CA LYS A 234 14.17 18.28 6.68
C LYS A 234 13.99 19.39 5.64
N PHE A 235 15.03 20.19 5.42
CA PHE A 235 15.06 21.22 4.37
C PHE A 235 15.30 20.61 2.98
N THR A 236 14.30 19.88 2.47
CA THR A 236 14.31 19.32 1.11
C THR A 236 14.24 20.41 0.05
N ARG A 237 14.43 20.06 -1.22
CA ARG A 237 14.29 21.01 -2.34
C ARG A 237 12.86 21.54 -2.41
N GLU A 238 11.89 20.68 -2.13
CA GLU A 238 10.46 20.92 -2.16
C GLU A 238 10.04 21.91 -1.07
N LEU A 239 10.53 21.74 0.18
CA LEU A 239 10.29 22.70 1.26
C LEU A 239 10.88 24.07 0.94
N ARG A 240 12.11 24.11 0.40
CA ARG A 240 12.74 25.37 0.02
C ARG A 240 11.97 26.07 -1.10
N GLN A 241 11.42 25.32 -2.06
CA GLN A 241 10.59 25.89 -3.12
C GLN A 241 9.26 26.43 -2.57
N ALA A 242 8.57 25.64 -1.72
CA ALA A 242 7.35 26.08 -1.06
C ALA A 242 7.59 27.35 -0.21
N MET A 243 8.72 27.42 0.51
CA MET A 243 9.13 28.61 1.25
C MET A 243 9.32 29.83 0.35
N ARG A 244 9.90 29.68 -0.86
CA ARG A 244 10.05 30.79 -1.82
C ARG A 244 8.71 31.29 -2.36
N GLU A 245 7.76 30.38 -2.54
CA GLU A 245 6.42 30.67 -3.06
C GLU A 245 5.43 31.09 -1.96
N SER A 246 5.84 31.02 -0.68
CA SER A 246 5.03 31.41 0.47
C SER A 246 4.61 32.87 0.36
N LYS A 247 3.30 33.12 0.50
CA LYS A 247 2.70 34.47 0.54
C LYS A 247 2.50 34.98 1.98
N HIS A 248 2.36 34.07 2.94
CA HIS A 248 2.09 34.40 4.35
C HIS A 248 2.83 33.42 5.28
N PRO A 249 3.93 33.84 5.92
CA PRO A 249 4.70 35.07 5.65
C PRO A 249 5.35 35.04 4.26
N ARG A 250 5.45 36.21 3.62
CA ARG A 250 5.97 36.35 2.25
C ARG A 250 7.48 36.22 2.23
N TYR A 251 8.02 35.39 1.33
CA TYR A 251 9.47 35.34 1.10
C TYR A 251 9.95 36.58 0.34
N ILE A 252 11.03 37.19 0.83
CA ILE A 252 11.62 38.40 0.24
C ILE A 252 12.88 38.04 -0.54
N SER A 253 13.86 37.44 0.14
CA SER A 253 15.17 37.18 -0.45
C SER A 253 15.99 36.19 0.38
N ASN A 254 17.09 35.72 -0.21
CA ASN A 254 18.13 34.97 0.47
C ASN A 254 19.43 35.77 0.41
N THR A 255 19.75 36.50 1.48
CA THR A 255 20.84 37.49 1.50
C THR A 255 21.70 37.38 2.76
N THR A 256 22.91 37.93 2.70
CA THR A 256 23.85 37.90 3.83
C THR A 256 23.48 39.00 4.82
N GLN A 257 23.31 38.63 6.10
CA GLN A 257 22.89 39.53 7.16
C GLN A 257 23.72 39.28 8.42
N HIS A 258 23.98 40.33 9.20
CA HIS A 258 24.66 40.20 10.48
C HIS A 258 23.71 39.56 11.51
N SER A 259 24.12 38.40 12.03
CA SER A 259 23.35 37.59 12.97
C SER A 259 23.29 38.23 14.35
N ALA A 260 22.08 38.53 14.83
CA ALA A 260 21.87 38.99 16.21
C ALA A 260 22.12 37.89 17.26
N ILE A 261 22.08 36.61 16.84
CA ILE A 261 22.27 35.45 17.70
C ILE A 261 23.76 35.06 17.76
N GLU A 262 24.37 34.83 16.60
CA GLU A 262 25.74 34.31 16.47
C GLU A 262 26.81 35.41 16.36
N ARG A 263 26.40 36.69 16.20
CA ARG A 263 27.29 37.86 16.05
C ARG A 263 28.29 37.75 14.87
N ILE A 264 27.91 37.01 13.84
CA ILE A 264 28.64 36.85 12.57
C ILE A 264 27.72 37.07 11.38
N SER A 265 28.29 37.36 10.20
CA SER A 265 27.51 37.49 8.96
C SER A 265 27.12 36.13 8.39
N LEU A 266 25.82 35.89 8.24
CA LEU A 266 25.25 34.62 7.78
C LEU A 266 24.34 34.81 6.57
N LYS A 267 24.26 33.79 5.73
CA LYS A 267 23.31 33.73 4.63
C LYS A 267 21.92 33.35 5.17
N CYS A 268 20.97 34.29 5.16
CA CYS A 268 19.66 34.14 5.75
C CYS A 268 18.54 34.21 4.70
N TRP A 269 17.52 33.39 4.90
CA TRP A 269 16.23 33.48 4.23
C TRP A 269 15.39 34.52 4.96
N VAL A 270 14.94 35.53 4.22
CA VAL A 270 14.24 36.69 4.76
C VAL A 270 12.77 36.63 4.40
N PHE A 271 11.92 36.74 5.42
CA PHE A 271 10.46 36.80 5.30
C PHE A 271 9.91 38.07 5.95
N GLU A 272 8.76 38.54 5.46
CA GLU A 272 8.01 39.63 6.12
C GLU A 272 7.48 39.18 7.49
N TRP A 273 7.69 40.00 8.55
CA TRP A 273 7.30 39.65 9.92
C TRP A 273 7.24 40.86 10.87
N PRO A 274 6.10 41.43 11.32
CA PRO A 274 4.78 40.82 11.47
C PRO A 274 3.66 41.62 10.77
N VAL A 275 2.59 40.93 10.34
CA VAL A 275 1.30 41.57 10.12
C VAL A 275 0.62 41.70 11.48
N ARG A 276 0.50 42.93 12.01
CA ARG A 276 -0.24 43.19 13.26
C ARG A 276 -1.72 42.83 13.07
N ARG A 277 -2.06 41.64 13.54
CA ARG A 277 -3.34 41.10 14.04
C ARG A 277 -3.38 39.68 13.54
N GLU A 278 -3.09 38.77 14.45
CA GLU A 278 -3.78 37.50 14.63
C GLU A 278 -2.98 36.75 15.71
N ARG A 279 -3.45 36.91 16.95
CA ARG A 279 -3.35 35.83 17.93
C ARG A 279 -4.07 34.57 17.40
N ASP A 280 -4.91 34.74 16.37
CA ASP A 280 -5.80 33.74 15.81
C ASP A 280 -5.12 32.69 14.88
N VAL A 281 -3.97 32.98 14.22
CA VAL A 281 -3.26 31.94 13.42
C VAL A 281 -2.65 30.87 14.33
N PHE A 282 -2.15 31.27 15.50
CA PHE A 282 -1.57 30.34 16.47
C PHE A 282 -2.66 29.68 17.33
N GLU A 283 -3.79 30.34 17.61
CA GLU A 283 -4.96 29.69 18.25
C GLU A 283 -5.62 28.64 17.33
N ALA A 284 -5.57 28.80 16.01
CA ALA A 284 -6.06 27.77 15.09
C ALA A 284 -5.16 26.52 15.04
N LEU A 285 -3.87 26.65 15.36
CA LEU A 285 -2.91 25.54 15.42
C LEU A 285 -2.96 24.76 16.75
N ASP A 286 -3.56 25.33 17.81
CA ASP A 286 -3.82 24.63 19.08
C ASP A 286 -4.84 23.47 18.93
N LYS A 287 -5.53 23.35 17.78
CA LYS A 287 -6.43 22.23 17.48
C LYS A 287 -5.74 20.96 16.97
N TYR A 288 -4.45 21.01 16.67
CA TYR A 288 -3.69 19.85 16.20
C TYR A 288 -2.43 19.66 17.05
N PRO A 289 -2.51 18.93 18.17
CA PRO A 289 -1.32 18.65 18.96
C PRO A 289 -0.32 17.89 18.10
N VAL A 290 0.90 18.45 17.98
CA VAL A 290 2.07 17.75 17.48
C VAL A 290 2.16 16.44 18.23
N ARG A 291 2.04 15.31 17.52
CA ARG A 291 2.20 13.98 18.11
C ARG A 291 3.61 13.88 18.68
N GLN A 292 3.70 14.05 20.00
CA GLN A 292 4.85 13.59 20.75
C GLN A 292 4.74 12.06 20.76
N ASN A 293 5.66 11.39 20.08
CA ASN A 293 5.89 9.97 20.34
C ASN A 293 6.57 9.88 21.71
N THR A 294 5.77 9.74 22.76
CA THR A 294 6.25 9.19 24.02
C THR A 294 6.54 7.71 23.80
N ALA A 295 7.77 7.31 24.10
CA ALA A 295 8.23 5.93 24.18
C ALA A 295 7.42 5.10 25.18
#